data_AF-A0A367ZS83-F1
#
_entry.id   AF-A0A367ZS83-F1
#
_cell.length_a   1.000
_cell.length_b   1.000
_cell.length_c   1.000
_cell.angle_alpha   90.00
_cell.angle_beta   90.00
_cell.angle_gamma   90.00
#
_symmetry.space_group_name_H-M   'P 1'
#
loop_
_entity.id
_entity.type
_entity.pdbx_description
1 polymer ?
#
loop_
_entity_poly.entity_id
_entity_poly.type
_entity_poly.pdbx_seq_one_letter_code
_entity_poly.pdbx_strand_id
1 'polypeptide(L)'
;MNEPSIKLPPTIPVKCQKVFQSKIELLPPEAAGVLRAQVGRYLKVVKGKAAGARHLDLPLIEQMAQALETLLASYADLSEEHRALVVGAARYFIETSDANDDLTDSLGFDDDLAVINTVLLVLDRPDLVITRTP
;
A
#
# COMPACT_ATOMS: atom_id res chain seq x y z
N MET A 1 26.08 8.24 12.06
CA MET A 1 24.61 8.30 12.16
C MET A 1 24.12 6.90 11.83
N ASN A 2 23.58 6.18 12.82
CA ASN A 2 23.01 4.86 12.56
C ASN A 2 21.69 5.09 11.84
N GLU A 3 21.61 4.72 10.56
CA GLU A 3 20.32 4.61 9.88
C GLU A 3 19.45 3.64 10.68
N PRO A 4 18.19 3.98 11.00
CA PRO A 4 17.29 3.01 11.58
C PRO A 4 17.15 1.87 10.57
N SER A 5 17.72 0.72 10.91
CA SER A 5 17.59 -0.50 10.12
C SER A 5 16.18 -1.02 10.33
N ILE A 6 15.20 -0.43 9.62
CA ILE A 6 13.81 -0.84 9.65
C ILE A 6 13.75 -2.28 9.16
N LYS A 7 13.27 -3.18 10.02
CA LYS A 7 13.25 -4.60 9.70
C LYS A 7 12.09 -4.87 8.75
N LEU A 8 12.42 -5.49 7.63
CA LEU A 8 11.41 -5.96 6.70
C LEU A 8 10.62 -7.11 7.35
N PRO A 9 9.27 -7.09 7.33
CA PRO A 9 8.50 -8.20 7.84
C PRO A 9 8.77 -9.47 7.01
N PRO A 10 9.07 -10.62 7.65
CA PRO A 10 9.43 -11.85 6.94
C PRO A 10 8.28 -12.45 6.13
N THR A 11 7.05 -11.99 6.40
CA THR A 11 5.82 -12.40 5.73
C THR A 11 5.56 -11.67 4.41
N ILE A 12 6.34 -10.61 4.09
CA ILE A 12 6.28 -9.99 2.76
C ILE A 12 6.74 -11.03 1.72
N PRO A 13 5.97 -11.28 0.64
CA PRO A 13 6.36 -12.23 -0.40
C PRO A 13 7.75 -11.92 -0.94
N VAL A 14 8.59 -12.95 -1.13
CA VAL A 14 10.01 -12.81 -1.52
C VAL A 14 10.20 -11.91 -2.76
N LYS A 15 9.32 -12.05 -3.76
CA LYS A 15 9.35 -11.23 -4.98
C LYS A 15 9.10 -9.73 -4.71
N CYS A 16 8.33 -9.39 -3.68
CA CYS A 16 8.00 -8.01 -3.31
C CYS A 16 9.06 -7.38 -2.40
N GLN A 17 9.85 -8.18 -1.68
CA GLN A 17 10.74 -7.72 -0.61
C GLN A 17 11.69 -6.60 -1.05
N LYS A 18 12.41 -6.79 -2.18
CA LYS A 18 13.39 -5.81 -2.66
C LYS A 18 12.73 -4.49 -3.06
N VAL A 19 11.61 -4.56 -3.78
CA VAL A 19 10.88 -3.37 -4.23
C VAL A 19 10.29 -2.66 -3.03
N PHE A 20 9.57 -3.37 -2.16
CA PHE A 20 8.97 -2.79 -0.96
C PHE A 20 10.02 -2.16 -0.04
N GLN A 21 11.15 -2.84 0.21
CA GLN A 21 12.25 -2.28 1.00
C GLN A 21 12.78 -0.96 0.44
N SER A 22 12.83 -0.81 -0.89
CA SER A 22 13.24 0.44 -1.54
C SER A 22 12.24 1.59 -1.37
N LYS A 23 10.99 1.29 -0.98
CA LYS A 23 9.92 2.28 -0.77
C LYS A 23 9.77 2.71 0.69
N ILE A 24 10.26 1.89 1.63
CA ILE A 24 10.23 2.20 3.06
C ILE A 24 11.00 3.49 3.32
N GLU A 25 10.35 4.46 3.92
CA GLU A 25 10.97 5.71 4.32
C GLU A 25 10.26 6.26 5.55
N LEU A 26 11.01 6.74 6.54
CA LEU A 26 10.43 7.46 7.66
C LEU A 26 10.12 8.89 7.24
N LEU A 27 8.84 9.16 6.97
CA LEU A 27 8.35 10.50 6.72
C LEU A 27 7.87 11.18 8.02
N PRO A 28 8.05 12.50 8.15
CA PRO A 28 7.52 13.23 9.29
C PRO A 28 5.97 13.26 9.22
N PRO A 29 5.26 13.35 10.36
CA PRO A 29 3.80 13.20 10.39
C PRO A 29 3.03 14.16 9.48
N GLU A 30 3.51 15.39 9.30
CA GLU A 30 2.91 16.39 8.42
C GLU A 30 2.89 15.98 6.94
N ALA A 31 3.80 15.09 6.53
CA ALA A 31 3.86 14.58 5.17
C ALA A 31 2.82 13.48 4.88
N ALA A 32 2.23 12.87 5.91
CA ALA A 32 1.25 11.79 5.75
C ALA A 32 0.01 12.23 4.95
N GLY A 33 -0.41 13.50 5.10
CA GLY A 33 -1.53 14.06 4.34
C GLY A 33 -1.28 14.09 2.83
N VAL A 34 -0.03 14.32 2.40
CA VAL A 34 0.35 14.30 0.99
C VAL A 34 0.25 12.89 0.43
N LEU A 35 0.78 11.91 1.14
CA LEU A 35 0.75 10.50 0.74
C LEU A 35 -0.69 9.97 0.70
N ARG A 36 -1.52 10.33 1.69
CA ARG A 36 -2.95 10.01 1.67
C ARG A 36 -3.65 10.58 0.44
N ALA A 37 -3.36 11.83 0.08
CA ALA A 37 -3.90 12.44 -1.13
C ALA A 37 -3.41 11.75 -2.41
N GLN A 38 -2.18 11.20 -2.42
CA GLN A 38 -1.67 10.39 -3.54
C GLN A 38 -2.43 9.07 -3.69
N VAL A 39 -2.69 8.33 -2.59
CA VAL A 39 -3.51 7.11 -2.59
C VAL A 39 -4.89 7.38 -3.19
N GLY A 40 -5.57 8.44 -2.71
CA GLY A 40 -6.90 8.80 -3.23
C GLY A 40 -6.89 9.25 -4.70
N ARG A 41 -5.82 9.90 -5.17
CA ARG A 41 -5.65 10.22 -6.61
C ARG A 41 -5.44 8.97 -7.45
N TYR A 42 -4.60 8.06 -6.98
CA TYR A 42 -4.33 6.80 -7.67
C TYR A 42 -5.61 5.97 -7.82
N LEU A 43 -6.41 5.83 -6.76
CA LEU A 43 -7.72 5.16 -6.84
C LEU A 43 -8.65 5.78 -7.89
N LYS A 44 -8.68 7.13 -8.01
CA LYS A 44 -9.46 7.80 -9.06
C LYS A 44 -8.97 7.45 -10.47
N VAL A 45 -7.65 7.36 -10.67
CA VAL A 45 -7.06 6.93 -11.95
C VAL A 45 -7.47 5.49 -12.27
N VAL A 46 -7.35 4.57 -11.31
CA VAL A 46 -7.76 3.17 -11.49
C VAL A 46 -9.23 3.06 -11.83
N LYS A 47 -10.12 3.77 -11.11
CA LYS A 47 -11.56 3.81 -11.40
C LYS A 47 -11.87 4.33 -12.81
N GLY A 48 -11.15 5.37 -13.25
CA GLY A 48 -11.30 5.91 -14.60
C GLY A 48 -10.90 4.91 -15.69
N LYS A 49 -9.85 4.12 -15.45
CA LYS A 49 -9.36 3.10 -16.39
C LYS A 49 -10.19 1.81 -16.36
N ALA A 50 -10.81 1.49 -15.22
CA ALA A 50 -11.67 0.33 -15.07
C ALA A 50 -12.99 0.39 -15.86
N ALA A 51 -13.38 1.57 -16.37
CA ALA A 51 -14.57 1.76 -17.21
C ALA A 51 -14.61 0.88 -18.49
N GLY A 52 -13.51 0.18 -18.83
CA GLY A 52 -13.47 -0.84 -19.88
C GLY A 52 -12.84 -2.19 -19.48
N ALA A 53 -12.40 -2.36 -18.23
CA ALA A 53 -11.61 -3.51 -17.80
C ALA A 53 -12.37 -4.42 -16.83
N ARG A 54 -13.09 -5.42 -17.36
CA ARG A 54 -13.87 -6.40 -16.57
C ARG A 54 -13.02 -7.28 -15.64
N HIS A 55 -11.70 -7.28 -15.80
CA HIS A 55 -10.78 -8.09 -15.00
C HIS A 55 -10.31 -7.38 -13.72
N LEU A 56 -10.57 -6.07 -13.58
CA LEU A 56 -10.18 -5.34 -12.38
C LEU A 56 -11.23 -5.52 -11.28
N ASP A 57 -10.80 -6.08 -10.15
CA ASP A 57 -11.59 -6.13 -8.93
C ASP A 57 -11.56 -4.75 -8.23
N LEU A 58 -12.36 -3.83 -8.76
CA LEU A 58 -12.50 -2.48 -8.20
C LEU A 58 -12.87 -2.48 -6.71
N PRO A 59 -13.83 -3.30 -6.23
CA PRO A 59 -14.11 -3.39 -4.80
C PRO A 59 -12.88 -3.72 -3.96
N LEU A 60 -12.05 -4.68 -4.38
CA LEU A 60 -10.81 -5.02 -3.69
C LEU A 60 -9.83 -3.83 -3.65
N ILE A 61 -9.69 -3.12 -4.78
CA ILE A 61 -8.79 -1.96 -4.88
C ILE A 61 -9.25 -0.80 -4.01
N GLU A 62 -10.57 -0.58 -3.92
CA GLU A 62 -11.15 0.40 -3.01
C GLU A 62 -10.87 0.04 -1.54
N GLN A 63 -10.98 -1.24 -1.17
CA GLN A 63 -10.66 -1.71 0.19
C GLN A 63 -9.18 -1.49 0.53
N MET A 64 -8.27 -1.77 -0.40
CA MET A 64 -6.82 -1.50 -0.24
C MET A 64 -6.53 -0.02 -0.01
N ALA A 65 -7.10 0.85 -0.85
CA ALA A 65 -6.96 2.28 -0.68
C ALA A 65 -7.54 2.76 0.66
N GLN A 66 -8.71 2.27 1.05
CA GLN A 66 -9.36 2.64 2.31
C GLN A 66 -8.55 2.21 3.54
N ALA A 67 -7.95 1.01 3.53
CA ALA A 67 -7.07 0.56 4.60
C ALA A 67 -5.85 1.47 4.74
N LEU A 68 -5.17 1.79 3.63
CA LEU A 68 -4.04 2.72 3.61
C LEU A 68 -4.42 4.12 4.08
N GLU A 69 -5.55 4.66 3.63
CA GLU A 69 -6.04 5.95 4.09
C GLU A 69 -6.31 5.96 5.59
N THR A 70 -6.81 4.85 6.15
CA THR A 70 -7.06 4.71 7.59
C THR A 70 -5.75 4.71 8.38
N LEU A 71 -4.74 3.97 7.94
CA LEU A 71 -3.42 3.98 8.57
C LEU A 71 -2.75 5.36 8.50
N LEU A 72 -2.86 6.03 7.34
CA LEU A 72 -2.30 7.36 7.13
C LEU A 72 -3.03 8.44 7.94
N ALA A 73 -4.32 8.25 8.25
CA ALA A 73 -5.06 9.14 9.14
C ALA A 73 -4.59 9.07 10.60
N SER A 74 -4.18 7.87 11.07
CA SER A 74 -3.60 7.66 12.41
C SER A 74 -2.08 7.71 12.43
N TYR A 75 -1.42 8.18 11.36
CA TYR A 75 0.02 8.07 11.18
C TYR A 75 0.85 8.72 12.29
N ALA A 76 0.36 9.86 12.81
CA ALA A 76 1.01 10.58 13.92
C ALA A 76 1.03 9.78 15.23
N ASP A 77 0.17 8.78 15.39
CA ASP A 77 0.11 7.95 16.60
C ASP A 77 0.95 6.66 16.48
N LEU A 78 1.46 6.36 15.29
CA LEU A 78 2.28 5.18 15.02
C LEU A 78 3.74 5.38 15.47
N SER A 79 4.40 4.26 15.78
CA SER A 79 5.86 4.23 15.99
C SER A 79 6.61 4.55 14.69
N GLU A 80 7.87 4.99 14.78
CA GLU A 80 8.69 5.29 13.59
C GLU A 80 8.82 4.09 12.64
N GLU A 81 8.97 2.88 13.18
CA GLU A 81 9.02 1.65 12.39
C GLU A 81 7.70 1.42 11.64
N HIS A 82 6.56 1.53 12.33
CA HIS A 82 5.24 1.35 11.70
C HIS A 82 4.95 2.43 10.66
N ARG A 83 5.32 3.67 10.94
CA ARG A 83 5.23 4.79 10.00
C ARG A 83 5.96 4.47 8.71
N ALA A 84 7.21 4.03 8.81
CA ALA A 84 7.99 3.74 7.61
C ALA A 84 7.44 2.55 6.80
N LEU A 85 6.89 1.53 7.47
CA LEU A 85 6.19 0.42 6.79
C LEU A 85 4.92 0.88 6.08
N VAL A 86 4.13 1.77 6.70
CA VAL A 86 2.93 2.37 6.08
C VAL A 86 3.31 3.19 4.84
N VAL A 87 4.40 3.97 4.91
CA VAL A 87 4.92 4.69 3.74
C VAL A 87 5.31 3.72 2.63
N GLY A 88 6.03 2.64 2.98
CA GLY A 88 6.40 1.59 2.03
C GLY A 88 5.19 0.97 1.35
N ALA A 89 4.14 0.63 2.10
CA ALA A 89 2.93 0.00 1.55
C ALA A 89 2.15 0.94 0.64
N ALA A 90 1.99 2.21 1.05
CA ALA A 90 1.29 3.20 0.24
C ALA A 90 2.03 3.49 -1.07
N ARG A 91 3.36 3.65 -1.02
CA ARG A 91 4.17 3.86 -2.23
C ARG A 91 4.23 2.63 -3.12
N TYR A 92 4.30 1.44 -2.54
CA TYR A 92 4.23 0.19 -3.31
C TYR A 92 2.92 0.16 -4.11
N PHE A 93 1.78 0.35 -3.44
CA PHE A 93 0.46 0.39 -4.07
C PHE A 93 0.30 1.45 -5.17
N ILE A 94 0.93 2.61 -5.03
CA ILE A 94 0.85 3.70 -6.02
C ILE A 94 1.79 3.45 -7.21
N GLU A 95 3.06 3.08 -6.95
CA GLU A 95 4.14 3.13 -7.94
C GLU A 95 4.31 1.83 -8.73
N THR A 96 3.93 0.67 -8.20
CA THR A 96 3.97 -0.61 -8.95
C THR A 96 3.04 -0.61 -10.14
N SER A 97 2.09 0.34 -10.20
CA SER A 97 1.11 0.45 -11.26
C SER A 97 1.32 1.63 -12.21
N ASP A 98 2.36 2.46 -11.99
CA ASP A 98 2.62 3.68 -12.78
C ASP A 98 3.73 3.52 -13.83
N ALA A 99 4.18 2.28 -14.08
CA ALA A 99 5.03 1.95 -15.22
C ALA A 99 4.18 1.74 -16.49
N ASN A 100 3.47 2.78 -16.94
CA ASN A 100 2.97 3.08 -18.30
C ASN A 100 2.55 1.97 -19.31
N ASP A 101 2.30 0.71 -18.91
CA ASP A 101 1.83 -0.39 -19.77
C ASP A 101 1.03 -1.49 -18.98
N ASP A 102 1.19 -1.56 -17.65
CA ASP A 102 0.73 -2.71 -16.84
C ASP A 102 -0.76 -2.75 -16.47
N LEU A 103 -1.56 -1.72 -16.76
CA LEU A 103 -3.02 -1.80 -16.53
C LEU A 103 -3.75 -2.62 -17.62
N THR A 104 -2.98 -3.28 -18.48
CA THR A 104 -3.46 -4.29 -19.42
C THR A 104 -3.31 -5.72 -18.88
N ASP A 105 -2.49 -5.94 -17.84
CA ASP A 105 -2.29 -7.27 -17.28
C ASP A 105 -3.25 -7.51 -16.12
N SER A 106 -4.16 -8.45 -16.32
CA SER A 106 -5.34 -8.72 -15.50
C SER A 106 -5.09 -9.22 -14.07
N LEU A 107 -3.85 -9.10 -13.55
CA LEU A 107 -3.33 -9.80 -12.37
C LEU A 107 -2.63 -8.90 -11.33
N GLY A 108 -2.60 -7.57 -11.52
CA GLY A 108 -1.60 -6.70 -10.87
C GLY A 108 -1.69 -6.45 -9.36
N PHE A 109 -2.81 -6.75 -8.69
CA PHE A 109 -3.06 -6.28 -7.31
C PHE A 109 -2.83 -7.31 -6.20
N ASP A 110 -2.54 -8.56 -6.53
CA ASP A 110 -2.32 -9.63 -5.54
C ASP A 110 -1.09 -9.34 -4.68
N ASP A 111 -0.07 -8.74 -5.28
CA ASP A 111 1.16 -8.37 -4.59
C ASP A 111 0.96 -7.16 -3.70
N ASP A 112 0.20 -6.15 -4.16
CA ASP A 112 -0.17 -5.01 -3.33
C ASP A 112 -1.01 -5.47 -2.13
N LEU A 113 -2.00 -6.34 -2.36
CA LEU A 113 -2.83 -6.92 -1.31
C LEU A 113 -1.98 -7.65 -0.27
N ALA A 114 -1.05 -8.50 -0.71
CA ALA A 114 -0.17 -9.26 0.18
C ALA A 114 0.74 -8.35 1.01
N VAL A 115 1.30 -7.29 0.40
CA VAL A 115 2.11 -6.28 1.08
C VAL A 115 1.28 -5.51 2.12
N ILE A 116 0.10 -5.01 1.73
CA ILE A 116 -0.80 -4.24 2.60
C ILE A 116 -1.25 -5.10 3.79
N ASN A 117 -1.76 -6.31 3.55
CA ASN A 117 -2.20 -7.21 4.61
C ASN A 117 -1.06 -7.58 5.55
N THR A 118 0.15 -7.76 5.04
CA THR A 118 1.33 -8.00 5.89
C THR A 118 1.59 -6.80 6.81
N VAL A 119 1.58 -5.58 6.29
CA VAL A 119 1.76 -4.38 7.10
C VAL A 119 0.65 -4.23 8.13
N LEU A 120 -0.61 -4.49 7.77
CA LEU A 120 -1.73 -4.47 8.70
C LEU A 120 -1.55 -5.44 9.88
N LEU A 121 -1.09 -6.65 9.61
CA LEU A 121 -0.83 -7.64 10.65
C LEU A 121 0.33 -7.23 11.57
N VAL A 122 1.39 -6.62 11.02
CA VAL A 122 2.52 -6.09 11.82
C VAL A 122 2.09 -4.93 12.71
N LEU A 123 1.16 -4.09 12.24
CA LEU A 123 0.61 -2.97 12.98
C LEU A 123 -0.49 -3.38 13.99
N ASP A 124 -0.75 -4.68 14.14
CA ASP A 124 -1.84 -5.23 14.97
C ASP A 124 -3.22 -4.63 14.59
N ARG A 125 -3.47 -4.54 13.29
CA ARG A 125 -4.73 -4.06 12.69
C ARG A 125 -5.46 -5.16 11.91
N PRO A 126 -5.80 -6.30 12.55
CA PRO A 126 -6.55 -7.37 11.90
C PRO A 126 -7.96 -6.92 11.47
N ASP A 127 -8.49 -5.87 12.09
CA ASP A 127 -9.77 -5.22 11.74
C ASP A 127 -9.81 -4.63 10.34
N LEU A 128 -8.64 -4.31 9.77
CA LEU A 128 -8.49 -3.75 8.43
C LEU A 128 -8.06 -4.78 7.38
N VAL A 129 -7.79 -6.03 7.78
CA VAL A 129 -7.30 -7.06 6.85
C VAL A 129 -8.32 -7.30 5.74
N ILE A 130 -7.81 -7.29 4.52
CA ILE A 130 -8.61 -7.31 3.32
C ILE A 130 -8.72 -8.75 2.83
N THR A 131 -9.95 -9.22 2.67
CA THR A 131 -10.24 -10.54 2.11
C THR A 131 -11.07 -10.37 0.85
N ARG A 132 -10.82 -11.24 -0.14
CA ARG A 132 -11.70 -11.32 -1.30
C ARG A 132 -13.06 -11.80 -0.81
N THR A 133 -14.07 -10.97 -1.00
CA THR A 133 -15.46 -11.38 -0.84
C THR A 133 -15.70 -12.57 -1.80
N PRO A 134 -16.32 -13.67 -1.33
CA PRO A 134 -16.58 -14.85 -2.16
C PRO A 134 -17.55 -14.58 -3.32
#